data_AF-A0A2M9MGD9-F1
#
_entry.id   AF-A0A2M9MGD9-F1
#
_cell.length_a   1.000
_cell.length_b   1.000
_cell.length_c   1.000
_cell.angle_alpha   90.00
_cell.angle_beta   90.00
_cell.angle_gamma   90.00
#
_symmetry.space_group_name_H-M   'P 1'
#
loop_
_entity.id
_entity.type
_entity.pdbx_description
1 polymer ?
#
loop_
_entity_poly.entity_id
_entity_poly.type
_entity_poly.pdbx_seq_one_letter_code
_entity_poly.pdbx_strand_id
1 'polypeptide(L)'
;MSVQDDLTAVERSLDALVQAVGKLETRIGGGLDIRRVRSDTDHLRESLALLKQSQAGAPPGRPAGPAKNEDEMVPVPDTPYNAALWTDAEDEGLGAKDRHAP
;
A
#
# COMPACT_ATOMS: atom_id res chain seq x y z
N MET A 1 10.59 -19.75 -20.46
CA MET A 1 10.00 -18.42 -20.65
C MET A 1 10.85 -17.43 -19.87
N SER A 2 11.00 -16.21 -20.36
CA SER A 2 11.69 -15.14 -19.62
C SER A 2 10.76 -14.61 -18.51
N VAL A 3 11.32 -14.10 -17.41
CA VAL A 3 10.57 -13.37 -16.37
C VAL A 3 9.75 -12.24 -16.99
N GLN A 4 10.26 -11.61 -18.05
CA GLN A 4 9.53 -10.57 -18.79
C GLN A 4 8.32 -11.11 -19.56
N ASP A 5 8.44 -12.33 -20.12
CA ASP A 5 7.33 -13.00 -20.81
C ASP A 5 6.23 -13.35 -19.79
N ASP A 6 6.64 -13.86 -18.62
CA ASP A 6 5.73 -14.22 -17.53
C ASP A 6 5.00 -12.99 -17.00
N LEU A 7 5.70 -11.87 -16.75
CA LEU A 7 5.09 -10.60 -16.36
C LEU A 7 4.08 -10.10 -17.40
N THR A 8 4.43 -10.18 -18.68
CA THR A 8 3.52 -9.78 -19.77
C THR A 8 2.30 -10.71 -19.84
N ALA A 9 2.46 -12.00 -19.60
CA ALA A 9 1.36 -12.96 -19.55
C ALA A 9 0.41 -12.69 -18.37
N VAL A 10 0.95 -12.34 -17.21
CA VAL A 10 0.17 -11.95 -16.03
C VAL A 10 -0.61 -10.65 -16.30
N GLU A 11 0.01 -9.64 -16.91
CA GLU A 11 -0.67 -8.38 -17.29
C GLU A 11 -1.89 -8.63 -18.18
N ARG A 12 -1.72 -9.42 -19.25
CA ARG A 12 -2.83 -9.76 -20.15
C ARG A 12 -3.94 -10.52 -19.43
N SER A 13 -3.59 -11.42 -18.53
CA SER A 13 -4.56 -12.20 -17.75
C SER A 13 -5.35 -11.31 -16.79
N LEU A 14 -4.68 -10.34 -16.16
CA LEU A 14 -5.31 -9.35 -15.28
C LEU A 14 -6.24 -8.41 -16.05
N ASP A 15 -5.82 -7.95 -17.24
CA ASP A 15 -6.69 -7.14 -18.11
C ASP A 15 -7.95 -7.91 -18.53
N ALA A 16 -7.80 -9.19 -18.88
CA ALA A 16 -8.94 -10.06 -19.17
C ALA A 16 -9.86 -10.23 -17.96
N LEU A 17 -9.30 -10.36 -16.75
CA LEU A 17 -10.06 -10.45 -15.51
C LEU A 17 -10.86 -9.17 -15.23
N VAL A 18 -10.24 -8.00 -15.34
CA VAL A 18 -10.90 -6.69 -15.17
C VAL A 18 -12.08 -6.54 -16.14
N GLN A 19 -11.87 -6.93 -17.41
CA GLN A 19 -12.95 -6.90 -18.42
C GLN A 19 -14.08 -7.89 -18.08
N ALA A 20 -13.75 -9.08 -17.58
CA ALA A 20 -14.75 -10.07 -17.16
C ALA A 20 -15.56 -9.59 -15.94
N VAL A 21 -14.91 -8.94 -14.97
CA VAL A 21 -15.56 -8.33 -13.79
C VAL A 21 -16.49 -7.20 -14.21
N GLY A 22 -16.08 -6.33 -15.14
CA GLY A 22 -16.96 -5.28 -15.67
C GLY A 22 -18.19 -5.85 -16.37
N LYS A 23 -18.02 -6.89 -17.19
CA LYS A 23 -19.16 -7.61 -17.79
C LYS A 23 -20.05 -8.24 -16.74
N LEU A 24 -19.48 -8.81 -15.67
CA LEU A 24 -20.24 -9.39 -14.58
C LEU A 24 -21.07 -8.31 -13.86
N GLU A 25 -20.48 -7.15 -13.56
CA GLU A 25 -21.17 -5.99 -12.97
C GLU A 25 -22.39 -5.59 -13.80
N THR A 26 -22.31 -5.57 -15.13
CA THR A 26 -23.47 -5.26 -15.99
C THR A 26 -24.60 -6.29 -15.90
N ARG A 27 -24.29 -7.55 -15.53
CA ARG A 27 -25.25 -8.65 -15.47
C ARG A 27 -25.88 -8.83 -14.10
N ILE A 28 -25.10 -8.66 -13.03
CA ILE A 28 -25.55 -8.90 -11.65
C ILE A 28 -25.79 -7.61 -10.85
N GLY A 29 -25.46 -6.45 -11.42
CA GLY A 29 -25.60 -5.14 -10.79
C GLY A 29 -24.47 -4.79 -9.83
N GLY A 30 -24.43 -3.53 -9.39
CA GLY A 30 -23.37 -2.93 -8.56
C GLY A 30 -23.44 -3.22 -7.06
N GLY A 31 -23.63 -4.48 -6.66
CA GLY A 31 -23.61 -4.92 -5.26
C GLY A 31 -22.27 -4.68 -4.55
N LEU A 32 -22.22 -4.91 -3.22
CA LEU A 32 -20.98 -4.74 -2.45
C LEU A 32 -19.87 -5.69 -2.93
N ASP A 33 -20.21 -6.96 -3.18
CA ASP A 33 -19.24 -7.97 -3.59
C ASP A 33 -18.59 -7.63 -4.93
N ILE A 34 -19.34 -7.15 -5.92
CA ILE A 34 -18.76 -6.78 -7.22
C ILE A 34 -17.87 -5.54 -7.12
N ARG A 35 -18.24 -4.57 -6.27
CA ARG A 35 -17.40 -3.38 -6.03
C ARG A 35 -16.09 -3.77 -5.37
N ARG A 36 -16.13 -4.70 -4.40
CA ARG A 36 -14.94 -5.25 -3.77
C ARG A 36 -14.04 -5.94 -4.78
N VAL A 37 -14.59 -6.83 -5.61
CA VAL A 37 -13.83 -7.52 -6.65
C VAL A 37 -13.19 -6.52 -7.62
N ARG A 38 -13.90 -5.45 -8.01
CA ARG A 38 -13.35 -4.39 -8.86
C ARG A 38 -12.17 -3.69 -8.19
N SER A 39 -12.33 -3.24 -6.95
CA SER A 39 -11.24 -2.63 -6.17
C SER A 39 -10.04 -3.57 -6.05
N ASP A 40 -10.26 -4.85 -5.76
CA ASP A 40 -9.19 -5.84 -5.64
C ASP A 40 -8.44 -6.00 -6.97
N THR A 41 -9.14 -6.01 -8.11
CA THR A 41 -8.49 -6.08 -9.43
C THR A 41 -7.69 -4.83 -9.78
N ASP A 42 -8.16 -3.64 -9.35
CA ASP A 42 -7.42 -2.39 -9.52
C ASP A 42 -6.15 -2.37 -8.65
N HIS A 43 -6.26 -2.80 -7.39
CA HIS A 43 -5.12 -2.95 -6.49
C HIS A 43 -4.09 -3.98 -7.00
N LEU A 44 -4.54 -5.08 -7.60
CA LEU A 44 -3.65 -6.05 -8.23
C LEU A 44 -2.90 -5.43 -9.42
N ARG A 45 -3.53 -4.55 -10.20
CA ARG A 45 -2.88 -3.87 -11.32
C ARG A 45 -1.78 -2.92 -10.83
N GLU A 46 -2.06 -2.16 -9.77
CA GLU A 46 -1.07 -1.30 -9.12
C GLU A 46 0.10 -2.12 -8.56
N SER A 47 -0.19 -3.21 -7.84
CA SER A 47 0.83 -4.11 -7.28
C SER A 47 1.73 -4.72 -8.35
N LEU A 48 1.15 -5.12 -9.49
CA LEU A 48 1.92 -5.64 -10.62
C LEU A 48 2.80 -4.58 -11.28
N ALA A 49 2.31 -3.33 -11.38
CA ALA A 49 3.11 -2.22 -11.88
C ALA A 49 4.31 -1.92 -10.97
N LEU A 50 4.13 -1.98 -9.64
CA LEU A 50 5.20 -1.84 -8.66
C LEU A 50 6.22 -2.99 -8.78
N LEU A 51 5.75 -4.23 -8.94
CA LEU A 51 6.62 -5.39 -9.15
C LEU A 51 7.46 -5.26 -10.43
N LYS A 52 6.87 -4.76 -11.52
CA LYS A 52 7.61 -4.50 -12.76
C LYS A 52 8.68 -3.42 -12.57
N GLN A 53 8.38 -2.36 -11.81
CA GLN A 53 9.35 -1.33 -11.48
C GLN A 53 10.51 -1.88 -10.63
N SER A 54 10.22 -2.74 -9.65
CA SER A 54 11.28 -3.35 -8.84
C SER A 54 12.17 -4.29 -9.66
N GLN A 55 11.61 -4.98 -10.65
CA GLN A 55 12.38 -5.82 -11.58
C GLN A 55 13.19 -5.01 -12.59
N ALA A 56 12.65 -3.89 -13.08
CA ALA A 56 13.34 -2.97 -13.97
C ALA A 56 14.43 -2.16 -13.25
N GLY A 57 14.31 -2.01 -11.92
CA GLY A 57 15.24 -1.31 -11.04
C GLY A 57 16.38 -2.18 -10.54
N ALA A 58 17.20 -2.75 -11.43
CA ALA A 58 18.61 -2.92 -11.10
C ALA A 58 19.32 -1.60 -11.42
N PRO A 59 20.01 -0.93 -10.49
CA PRO A 59 20.87 0.19 -10.86
C PRO A 59 22.11 -0.37 -11.60
N PRO A 60 22.44 0.09 -12.82
CA PRO A 60 23.78 -0.07 -13.36
C PRO A 60 24.70 0.91 -12.62
N GLY A 61 25.43 0.40 -11.63
CA GLY A 61 26.45 1.15 -10.91
C GLY A 61 26.05 1.56 -9.50
N ARG A 62 26.15 0.62 -8.56
CA ARG A 62 26.90 0.96 -7.35
C ARG A 62 28.36 0.98 -7.80
N PRO A 63 29.10 2.10 -7.80
CA PRO A 63 30.55 1.99 -7.86
C PRO A 63 30.93 1.08 -6.70
N ALA A 64 31.86 0.15 -6.94
CA ALA A 64 32.47 -0.65 -5.89
C ALA A 64 33.29 0.27 -4.95
N GLY A 65 32.60 1.11 -4.18
CA GLY A 65 33.08 1.72 -2.97
C GLY A 65 32.73 0.80 -1.80
N PRO A 66 33.51 0.82 -0.71
CA PRO A 66 33.34 -0.11 0.40
C PRO A 66 31.90 -0.05 0.92
N ALA A 67 31.31 -1.22 1.13
CA ALA A 67 29.95 -1.42 1.59
C ALA A 67 29.60 -0.50 2.77
N LYS A 68 28.82 0.55 2.51
CA LYS A 68 28.04 1.33 3.48
C LYS A 68 26.79 1.79 2.76
N ASN A 69 25.66 1.83 3.46
CA ASN A 69 24.28 1.83 2.97
C ASN A 69 23.66 0.43 2.99
N GLU A 70 23.93 -0.29 4.08
CA GLU A 70 22.88 -0.81 4.98
C GLU A 70 21.95 0.37 5.27
N ASP A 71 20.63 0.17 5.32
CA ASP A 71 19.64 1.20 5.69
C ASP A 71 20.25 2.29 6.58
N GLU A 72 20.07 3.57 6.24
CA GLU A 72 20.42 4.65 7.17
C GLU A 72 19.51 4.48 8.38
N MET A 73 19.93 3.58 9.25
CA MET A 73 19.25 3.11 10.42
C MET A 73 19.36 4.30 11.34
N VAL A 74 18.34 5.15 11.32
CA VAL A 74 18.27 6.29 12.21
C VAL A 74 18.21 5.69 13.60
N PRO A 75 19.28 5.84 14.42
CA PRO A 75 19.28 5.26 15.75
C PRO A 75 18.19 5.97 16.55
N VAL A 76 17.11 5.26 16.87
CA VAL A 76 16.07 5.78 17.77
C VAL A 76 16.66 5.73 19.19
N PRO A 77 16.81 6.86 19.88
CA PRO A 77 17.34 6.85 21.24
C PRO A 77 16.38 6.12 22.18
N ASP A 78 16.89 5.21 23.01
CA ASP A 78 16.14 4.58 24.12
C ASP A 78 15.86 5.57 25.28
N THR A 79 16.12 6.86 25.09
CA THR A 79 15.90 7.88 26.12
C THR A 79 14.39 8.09 26.26
N PRO A 80 13.83 8.00 27.48
CA PRO A 80 12.43 8.30 27.71
C PRO A 80 12.08 9.68 27.16
N TYR A 81 10.93 9.79 26.50
CA TYR A 81 10.42 11.10 26.09
C TYR A 81 10.27 12.01 27.31
N ASN A 82 10.50 13.31 27.11
CA ASN A 82 10.24 14.30 28.13
C ASN A 82 8.74 14.29 28.50
N ALA A 83 8.41 13.94 29.75
CA ALA A 83 7.04 13.87 30.24
C ALA A 83 6.29 15.23 30.14
N ALA A 84 7.02 16.35 30.11
CA ALA A 84 6.43 17.67 29.89
C ALA A 84 5.76 17.80 28.51
N LEU A 85 6.12 16.97 27.52
CA LEU A 85 5.47 16.93 26.20
C LEU A 85 4.04 16.37 26.24
N TRP A 86 3.61 15.78 27.36
CA TRP A 86 2.34 15.08 27.51
C TRP A 86 1.48 15.66 28.66
N THR A 87 1.82 16.86 29.15
CA THR A 87 1.19 17.44 30.36
C THR A 87 -0.29 17.80 30.16
N ASP A 88 -0.71 18.08 28.95
CA ASP A 88 -2.07 18.40 28.53
C ASP A 88 -2.75 17.26 27.75
N ALA A 89 -2.06 16.14 27.53
CA ALA A 89 -2.61 15.00 26.79
C ALA A 89 -3.79 14.31 27.51
N GLU A 90 -3.86 14.45 28.84
CA GLU A 90 -4.96 13.95 29.68
C GLU A 90 -6.18 14.88 29.69
N ASP A 91 -6.04 16.12 29.20
CA ASP A 91 -7.17 17.03 28.93
C ASP A 91 -7.71 16.75 27.52
N GLU A 92 -7.97 15.46 27.26
CA GLU A 92 -8.93 15.06 26.25
C GLU A 92 -10.27 15.57 26.75
N GLY A 93 -10.57 16.83 26.41
CA GLY A 93 -11.73 17.57 26.85
C GLY A 93 -13.00 16.81 26.54
N LEU A 94 -13.36 15.89 27.43
CA LEU A 94 -14.63 15.21 27.45
C LEU A 94 -15.65 16.32 27.55
N GLY A 95 -16.34 16.54 26.43
CA GLY A 95 -17.26 17.65 26.23
C GLY A 95 -18.09 17.88 27.47
N ALA A 96 -18.20 19.17 27.85
CA ALA A 96 -19.01 19.73 28.93
C ALA A 96 -19.87 18.72 29.69
N LYS A 97 -19.71 18.68 31.02
CA LYS A 97 -20.42 17.84 32.00
C LYS A 97 -21.95 17.75 31.84
N ASP A 98 -22.54 18.64 31.02
CA ASP A 98 -23.98 18.75 30.78
C ASP A 98 -24.46 18.24 29.41
N ARG A 99 -23.60 17.61 28.59
CA ARG A 99 -24.02 17.03 27.31
C ARG A 99 -23.95 15.51 27.33
N HIS A 100 -25.03 14.88 27.77
CA HIS A 100 -25.27 13.47 27.50
C HIS A 100 -25.56 13.30 26.00
N ALA A 101 -24.80 12.44 25.31
CA ALA A 101 -25.11 12.04 23.95
C ALA A 101 -26.45 11.26 23.93
N PRO A 102 -27.31 11.48 22.92
CA PRO A 102 -28.63 10.85 22.84
C PRO A 102 -28.59 9.34 22.68
#